data_AF-A0A7W9TRT2-F1
#
_entry.id   AF-A0A7W9TRT2-F1
#
_cell.length_a   1.000
_cell.length_b   1.000
_cell.length_c   1.000
_cell.angle_alpha   90.00
_cell.angle_beta   90.00
_cell.angle_gamma   90.00
#
_symmetry.space_group_name_H-M   'P 1'
#
loop_
_entity.id
_entity.type
_entity.pdbx_description
1 polymer ?
#
loop_
_entity_poly.entity_id
_entity_poly.type
_entity_poly.pdbx_seq_one_letter_code
_entity_poly.pdbx_strand_id
1 'polypeptide(L)'
;MPSIQRSVLVPFSCAQMFDLVADVGRYPEFMPWCGGADVQWRNEQGMQATVQIHFAGIRQSFTTRNDHDYPHRIVFHLVDGPFSSLTGHWTFQPLGEDGCKVLYTMEYTFSSRALSAVVGPVFNRIATSFIDSFTQRAHAIYGA
;
A
#
# COMPACT_ATOMS: atom_id res chain seq x y z
N MET A 1 -8.60 -6.54 16.04
CA MET A 1 -7.61 -5.88 15.16
C MET A 1 -8.26 -4.63 14.58
N PRO A 2 -7.60 -3.46 14.65
CA PRO A 2 -7.96 -2.33 13.80
C PRO A 2 -7.99 -2.78 12.34
N SER A 3 -9.07 -2.46 11.63
CA SER A 3 -9.22 -2.70 10.19
C SER A 3 -9.52 -1.38 9.51
N ILE A 4 -8.79 -1.11 8.43
CA ILE A 4 -8.98 0.04 7.56
C ILE A 4 -9.52 -0.48 6.25
N GLN A 5 -10.64 0.09 5.82
CA GLN A 5 -11.22 -0.16 4.51
C GLN A 5 -11.47 1.18 3.82
N ARG A 6 -11.03 1.26 2.56
CA ARG A 6 -11.22 2.41 1.67
C ARG A 6 -11.53 1.93 0.26
N SER A 7 -12.34 2.70 -0.48
CA SER A 7 -12.53 2.46 -1.90
C SER A 7 -12.67 3.77 -2.66
N VAL A 8 -12.22 3.76 -3.91
CA VAL A 8 -12.33 4.89 -4.83
C VAL A 8 -12.72 4.38 -6.22
N LEU A 9 -13.45 5.19 -6.98
CA LEU A 9 -13.69 4.97 -8.41
C LEU A 9 -12.73 5.88 -9.18
N VAL A 10 -12.00 5.31 -10.13
CA VAL A 10 -11.04 6.05 -10.96
C VAL A 10 -11.28 5.79 -12.44
N PRO A 11 -11.04 6.79 -13.31
CA PRO A 11 -11.15 6.66 -14.77
C PRO A 11 -9.86 6.06 -15.36
N PHE A 12 -9.35 4.99 -14.74
CA PHE A 12 -8.17 4.26 -15.20
C PHE A 12 -8.48 2.76 -15.13
N SER A 13 -7.86 1.96 -16.01
CA SER A 13 -8.05 0.52 -16.05
C SER A 13 -7.53 -0.18 -14.78
N CYS A 14 -8.04 -1.39 -14.51
CA CYS A 14 -7.54 -2.21 -13.39
C CYS A 14 -6.04 -2.49 -13.52
N ALA A 15 -5.55 -2.73 -14.73
CA ALA A 15 -4.14 -2.97 -15.02
C ALA A 15 -3.26 -1.78 -14.61
N GLN A 16 -3.64 -0.57 -15.05
CA GLN A 16 -2.94 0.67 -14.67
C GLN A 16 -2.88 0.84 -13.15
N MET A 17 -3.99 0.63 -12.45
CA MET A 17 -4.02 0.77 -11.00
C MET A 17 -3.24 -0.33 -10.29
N PHE A 18 -3.31 -1.56 -10.77
CA PHE A 18 -2.52 -2.68 -10.26
C PHE A 18 -1.03 -2.37 -10.36
N ASP A 19 -0.56 -1.93 -11.53
CA ASP A 19 0.87 -1.68 -11.77
C ASP A 19 1.43 -0.61 -10.83
N LEU A 20 0.66 0.45 -10.52
CA LEU A 20 1.07 1.46 -9.56
C LEU A 20 1.23 0.89 -8.14
N VAL A 21 0.33 0.01 -7.71
CA VAL A 21 0.37 -0.62 -6.39
C VAL A 21 1.44 -1.73 -6.32
N ALA A 22 1.66 -2.47 -7.40
CA ALA A 22 2.68 -3.50 -7.45
C ALA A 22 4.11 -2.92 -7.50
N ASP A 23 4.27 -1.65 -7.86
CA ASP A 23 5.58 -1.01 -8.02
C ASP A 23 6.05 -0.29 -6.74
N VAL A 24 6.25 -1.07 -5.66
CA VAL A 24 6.68 -0.56 -4.34
C VAL A 24 7.99 0.24 -4.40
N GLY A 25 8.89 -0.11 -5.33
CA GLY A 25 10.16 0.61 -5.52
C GLY A 25 9.97 2.10 -5.86
N ARG A 26 8.82 2.48 -6.42
CA ARG A 26 8.50 3.85 -6.83
C ARG A 26 7.71 4.64 -5.80
N TYR A 27 7.32 4.03 -4.68
CA TYR A 27 6.56 4.72 -3.63
C TYR A 27 7.24 6.01 -3.12
N PRO A 28 8.59 6.08 -2.97
CA PRO A 28 9.25 7.32 -2.58
C PRO A 28 9.03 8.50 -3.54
N GLU A 29 8.65 8.26 -4.80
CA GLU A 29 8.43 9.32 -5.77
C GLU A 29 7.13 10.11 -5.51
N PHE A 30 6.15 9.52 -4.83
CA PHE A 30 4.80 10.12 -4.72
C PHE A 30 4.13 9.97 -3.36
N MET A 31 4.69 9.21 -2.42
CA MET A 31 4.18 9.09 -1.06
C MET A 31 5.00 9.98 -0.11
N PRO A 32 4.46 11.09 0.42
CA PRO A 32 5.23 12.08 1.19
C PRO A 32 5.88 11.56 2.48
N TRP A 33 5.34 10.46 3.03
CA TRP A 33 5.83 9.81 4.24
C TRP A 33 6.82 8.66 3.96
N CYS A 34 6.98 8.29 2.69
CA CYS A 34 7.85 7.18 2.29
C CYS A 34 9.30 7.66 2.26
N GLY A 35 10.09 7.16 3.20
CA GLY A 35 11.51 7.48 3.34
C GLY A 35 12.43 6.73 2.38
N GLY A 36 11.91 5.71 1.71
CA GLY A 36 12.65 4.78 0.87
C GLY A 36 11.90 3.46 0.69
N ALA A 37 12.28 2.70 -0.33
CA ALA A 37 11.77 1.37 -0.59
C ALA A 37 12.92 0.46 -1.02
N ASP A 38 12.89 -0.80 -0.59
CA ASP A 38 13.85 -1.83 -0.97
C ASP A 38 13.09 -3.06 -1.45
N VAL A 39 13.29 -3.45 -2.71
CA VAL A 39 12.61 -4.61 -3.31
C VAL A 39 13.59 -5.78 -3.29
N GLN A 40 13.34 -6.76 -2.42
CA GLN A 40 14.22 -7.91 -2.30
C GLN A 40 14.06 -8.89 -3.47
N TRP A 41 12.83 -9.10 -3.92
CA TRP A 41 12.54 -9.86 -5.14
C TRP A 41 11.17 -9.49 -5.70
N ARG A 42 11.01 -9.63 -7.02
CA ARG A 42 9.74 -9.43 -7.74
C ARG A 42 9.66 -10.39 -8.92
N ASN A 43 8.48 -10.96 -9.13
CA ASN A 43 8.12 -11.71 -10.33
C ASN A 43 6.61 -11.50 -10.64
N GLU A 44 6.07 -12.26 -11.60
CA GLU A 44 4.67 -12.16 -11.99
C GLU A 44 3.70 -12.58 -10.88
N GLN A 45 4.10 -13.54 -10.03
CA GLN A 45 3.26 -14.11 -8.97
C GLN A 45 3.32 -13.31 -7.67
N GLY A 46 4.26 -12.38 -7.52
CA GLY A 46 4.39 -11.65 -6.27
C GLY A 46 5.65 -10.80 -6.15
N MET A 47 5.84 -10.30 -4.94
CA MET A 47 6.97 -9.45 -4.56
C MET A 47 7.23 -9.52 -3.06
N GLN A 48 8.48 -9.37 -2.64
CA GLN A 48 8.80 -8.98 -1.27
C GLN A 48 9.54 -7.64 -1.30
N ALA A 49 9.06 -6.70 -0.49
CA ALA A 49 9.63 -5.37 -0.42
C ALA A 49 9.50 -4.78 0.99
N THR A 50 10.45 -3.93 1.33
CA THR A 50 10.44 -3.08 2.52
C THR A 50 10.03 -1.67 2.16
N VAL A 51 9.11 -1.10 2.93
CA VAL A 51 8.75 0.32 2.88
C VAL A 51 9.28 1.00 4.13
N GLN A 52 10.02 2.09 3.95
CA GLN A 52 10.53 2.93 5.04
C GLN A 52 9.57 4.08 5.28
N ILE A 53 9.20 4.30 6.54
CA ILE A 53 8.36 5.40 7.01
C ILE A 53 9.26 6.46 7.61
N HIS A 54 9.28 7.65 7.01
CA HIS A 54 9.88 8.86 7.56
C HIS A 54 8.80 9.94 7.70
N PHE A 55 8.20 10.05 8.88
CA PHE A 55 7.12 11.03 9.10
C PHE A 55 7.12 11.55 10.54
N ALA A 56 6.99 12.86 10.71
CA ALA A 56 6.91 13.52 12.02
C ALA A 56 8.02 13.11 13.00
N GLY A 57 9.27 12.95 12.52
CA GLY A 57 10.42 12.54 13.33
C GLY A 57 10.49 11.04 13.63
N ILE A 58 9.48 10.25 13.28
CA ILE A 58 9.48 8.80 13.39
C ILE A 58 10.17 8.19 12.17
N ARG A 59 11.12 7.28 12.43
CA ARG A 59 11.73 6.41 11.42
C ARG A 59 11.46 4.96 11.77
N GLN A 60 10.70 4.28 10.93
CA GLN A 60 10.35 2.87 11.06
C GLN A 60 10.33 2.25 9.66
N SER A 61 10.31 0.92 9.58
CA SER A 61 10.12 0.21 8.32
C SER A 61 9.28 -1.03 8.53
N PHE A 62 8.64 -1.49 7.48
CA PHE A 62 7.97 -2.78 7.48
C PHE A 62 8.19 -3.46 6.12
N THR A 63 8.32 -4.78 6.16
CA THR A 63 8.53 -5.64 5.01
C THR A 63 7.29 -6.48 4.80
N THR A 64 6.79 -6.50 3.57
CA THR A 64 5.67 -7.36 3.20
C THR A 64 6.05 -8.32 2.09
N ARG A 65 5.45 -9.51 2.13
CA ARG A 65 5.34 -10.42 0.99
C ARG A 65 3.98 -10.22 0.35
N ASN A 66 3.97 -10.06 -0.96
CA ASN A 66 2.82 -9.69 -1.78
C ASN A 66 2.60 -10.82 -2.76
N ASP A 67 1.37 -11.35 -2.80
CA ASP A 67 0.93 -12.33 -3.78
C ASP A 67 0.06 -11.61 -4.82
N HIS A 68 0.37 -11.82 -6.09
CA HIS A 68 -0.22 -11.10 -7.22
C HIS A 68 -1.18 -12.01 -7.99
N ASP A 69 -2.39 -11.51 -8.20
CA ASP A 69 -3.39 -12.05 -9.12
C ASP A 69 -3.73 -10.94 -10.10
N TYR A 70 -2.91 -10.82 -11.15
CA TYR A 70 -2.97 -9.71 -12.08
C TYR A 70 -4.20 -9.79 -13.01
N PRO A 71 -4.92 -8.68 -13.30
CA PRO A 71 -4.78 -7.33 -12.71
C PRO A 71 -5.75 -7.10 -11.53
N HIS A 72 -6.31 -8.15 -10.94
CA HIS A 72 -7.50 -8.06 -10.09
C HIS A 72 -7.20 -7.89 -8.60
N ARG A 73 -6.07 -8.40 -8.11
CA ARG A 73 -5.83 -8.46 -6.67
C ARG A 73 -4.36 -8.54 -6.28
N ILE A 74 -4.01 -7.84 -5.20
CA ILE A 74 -2.73 -7.98 -4.50
C ILE A 74 -3.05 -8.29 -3.04
N VAL A 75 -2.54 -9.40 -2.51
CA VAL A 75 -2.63 -9.71 -1.07
C VAL A 75 -1.26 -9.50 -0.47
N PHE A 76 -1.17 -8.81 0.67
CA PHE A 76 0.11 -8.59 1.34
C PHE A 76 0.07 -9.08 2.78
N HIS A 77 1.19 -9.66 3.20
CA HIS A 77 1.41 -10.23 4.52
C HIS A 77 2.72 -9.72 5.11
N LEU A 78 2.73 -9.47 6.41
CA LEU A 78 3.92 -9.07 7.16
C LEU A 78 5.02 -10.14 7.07
N VAL A 79 6.24 -9.67 6.79
CA VAL A 79 7.47 -10.45 6.93
C VAL A 79 8.28 -9.93 8.12
N ASP A 80 8.40 -8.61 8.26
CA ASP A 80 9.16 -7.97 9.34
C ASP A 80 8.64 -6.54 9.59
N GLY A 81 8.81 -6.02 10.82
CA GLY A 81 8.48 -4.64 11.16
C GLY A 81 7.95 -4.44 12.60
N PRO A 82 7.45 -3.25 12.94
CA PRO A 82 6.96 -2.90 14.28
C PRO A 82 5.62 -3.58 14.66
N PHE A 83 5.16 -4.54 13.86
CA PHE A 83 3.86 -5.18 13.97
C PHE A 83 4.01 -6.62 14.42
N SER A 84 3.08 -7.11 15.25
CA SER A 84 2.90 -8.54 15.46
C SER A 84 2.05 -9.17 14.35
N SER A 85 1.19 -8.38 13.71
CA SER A 85 0.48 -8.75 12.49
C SER A 85 0.27 -7.53 11.61
N LEU A 86 0.46 -7.69 10.31
CA LEU A 86 0.02 -6.74 9.29
C LEU A 86 -0.38 -7.56 8.06
N THR A 87 -1.57 -7.32 7.56
CA THR A 87 -2.08 -8.02 6.39
C THR A 87 -3.12 -7.16 5.71
N GLY A 88 -3.37 -7.40 4.44
CA GLY A 88 -4.45 -6.73 3.74
C GLY A 88 -4.49 -7.12 2.29
N HIS A 89 -5.34 -6.44 1.54
CA HIS A 89 -5.41 -6.65 0.11
C HIS A 89 -5.89 -5.41 -0.63
N TRP A 90 -5.46 -5.34 -1.88
CA TRP A 90 -5.99 -4.48 -2.91
C TRP A 90 -6.85 -5.32 -3.84
N THR A 91 -8.02 -4.80 -4.21
CA THR A 91 -8.88 -5.39 -5.24
C THR A 91 -9.20 -4.33 -6.28
N PHE A 92 -9.06 -4.70 -7.55
CA PHE A 92 -9.29 -3.84 -8.70
C PHE A 92 -10.48 -4.40 -9.49
N GLN A 93 -11.63 -3.73 -9.40
CA GLN A 93 -12.86 -4.18 -10.03
C GLN A 93 -13.17 -3.31 -11.25
N PRO A 94 -13.38 -3.89 -12.44
CA PRO A 94 -13.67 -3.10 -13.63
C PRO A 94 -15.05 -2.41 -13.53
N LEU A 95 -15.13 -1.19 -14.05
CA LEU A 95 -16.35 -0.37 -14.15
C LEU A 95 -16.63 0.01 -15.62
N GLY A 96 -16.42 -0.93 -16.54
CA GLY A 96 -16.41 -0.69 -17.98
C GLY A 96 -14.99 -0.88 -18.55
N GLU A 97 -14.73 -0.33 -19.73
CA GLU A 97 -13.44 -0.47 -20.42
C GLU A 97 -12.32 0.36 -19.75
N ASP A 98 -12.62 1.61 -19.37
CA ASP A 98 -11.62 2.58 -18.88
C ASP A 98 -11.84 3.00 -17.41
N GLY A 99 -12.61 2.23 -16.64
CA GLY A 99 -12.94 2.54 -15.25
C GLY A 99 -12.56 1.41 -14.30
N CYS A 100 -12.08 1.77 -13.10
CA CYS A 100 -11.76 0.81 -12.05
C CYS A 100 -12.28 1.30 -10.69
N LYS A 101 -12.88 0.39 -9.92
CA LYS A 101 -13.05 0.55 -8.49
C LYS A 101 -11.86 -0.10 -7.79
N VAL A 102 -11.08 0.71 -7.09
CA VAL A 102 -9.98 0.24 -6.25
C VAL A 102 -10.50 0.10 -4.83
N LEU A 103 -10.41 -1.09 -4.26
CA LEU A 103 -10.70 -1.38 -2.86
C LEU A 103 -9.39 -1.69 -2.14
N TYR A 104 -9.16 -1.01 -1.03
CA TYR A 104 -8.03 -1.22 -0.14
C TYR A 104 -8.52 -1.68 1.23
N THR A 105 -7.91 -2.74 1.73
CA THR A 105 -8.07 -3.18 3.11
C THR A 105 -6.71 -3.37 3.77
N MET A 106 -6.64 -3.05 5.05
CA MET A 106 -5.47 -3.37 5.88
C MET A 106 -5.87 -3.58 7.33
N GLU A 107 -5.31 -4.62 7.91
CA GLU A 107 -5.44 -4.98 9.31
C GLU A 107 -4.05 -5.07 9.92
N TYR A 108 -3.87 -4.51 11.11
CA TYR A 108 -2.58 -4.54 11.77
C TYR A 108 -2.70 -4.57 13.30
N THR A 109 -1.66 -5.10 13.95
CA THR A 109 -1.48 -5.08 15.40
C THR A 109 -0.03 -4.75 15.70
N PHE A 110 0.21 -3.77 16.58
CA PHE A 110 1.56 -3.46 17.04
C PHE A 110 2.12 -4.55 17.97
N SER A 111 3.43 -4.75 17.93
CA SER A 111 4.12 -5.73 18.79
C SER A 111 4.06 -5.38 20.29
N SER A 112 3.84 -4.12 20.65
CA SER A 112 3.66 -3.68 22.04
C SER A 112 2.72 -2.48 22.19
N ARG A 113 2.16 -2.30 23.39
CA ARG A 113 1.29 -1.15 23.72
C ARG A 113 2.03 0.19 23.68
N ALA A 114 3.29 0.21 24.15
CA ALA A 114 4.11 1.41 24.13
C ALA A 114 4.38 1.88 22.69
N LEU A 115 4.74 0.93 21.81
CA LEU A 115 4.95 1.21 20.39
C LEU A 115 3.66 1.71 19.71
N SER A 116 2.52 1.10 20.01
CA SER A 116 1.20 1.55 19.54
C SER A 116 0.91 3.00 19.94
N ALA A 117 1.21 3.40 21.18
CA ALA A 117 0.96 4.76 21.65
C ALA A 117 1.82 5.82 20.94
N VAL A 118 3.07 5.47 20.60
CA VAL A 118 4.02 6.38 19.94
C VAL A 118 3.77 6.44 18.43
N VAL A 119 3.62 5.29 17.77
CA VAL A 119 3.60 5.17 16.30
C VAL A 119 2.17 5.12 15.75
N GLY A 120 1.20 4.64 16.52
CA GLY A 120 -0.19 4.43 16.09
C GLY A 120 -0.85 5.63 15.42
N PRO A 121 -0.81 6.85 15.99
CA PRO A 121 -1.42 8.03 15.38
C PRO A 121 -0.84 8.38 13.99
N VAL A 122 0.47 8.21 13.82
CA VAL A 122 1.16 8.45 12.55
C VAL A 122 0.85 7.35 11.55
N PHE A 123 0.95 6.10 11.98
CA PHE A 123 0.70 4.95 11.11
C PHE A 123 -0.74 4.92 10.61
N ASN A 124 -1.73 5.28 11.45
CA ASN A 124 -3.12 5.36 11.01
C ASN A 124 -3.30 6.39 9.87
N ARG A 125 -2.62 7.54 9.93
CA ARG A 125 -2.66 8.54 8.85
C ARG A 125 -2.04 8.01 7.56
N ILE A 126 -0.89 7.36 7.66
CA ILE A 126 -0.19 6.71 6.55
C ILE A 126 -1.11 5.68 5.89
N ALA A 127 -1.65 4.76 6.70
CA ALA A 127 -2.56 3.72 6.29
C ALA A 127 -3.78 4.27 5.54
N THR A 128 -4.38 5.37 6.01
CA THR A 128 -5.52 5.97 5.32
C THR A 128 -5.15 6.73 4.05
N SER A 129 -3.88 7.11 3.86
CA SER A 129 -3.42 7.93 2.73
C SER A 129 -3.04 7.14 1.47
N PHE A 130 -2.93 5.81 1.55
CA PHE A 130 -2.47 5.00 0.43
C PHE A 130 -3.35 5.18 -0.81
N ILE A 131 -4.67 5.04 -0.66
CA ILE A 131 -5.62 5.12 -1.79
C ILE A 131 -5.57 6.48 -2.49
N ASP A 132 -5.41 7.56 -1.72
CA ASP A 132 -5.32 8.93 -2.23
C ASP A 132 -3.99 9.13 -2.98
N SER A 133 -2.90 8.58 -2.45
CA SER A 133 -1.57 8.66 -3.07
C SER A 133 -1.54 7.96 -4.43
N PHE A 134 -2.15 6.77 -4.54
CA PHE A 134 -2.25 6.06 -5.81
C PHE A 134 -3.19 6.75 -6.80
N THR A 135 -4.30 7.30 -6.32
CA THR A 135 -5.22 8.06 -7.18
C THR A 135 -4.53 9.27 -7.79
N GLN A 136 -3.84 10.06 -6.96
CA GLN A 136 -3.05 11.21 -7.44
C GLN A 136 -1.94 10.79 -8.40
N ARG A 137 -1.25 9.68 -8.10
CA ARG A 137 -0.21 9.15 -8.97
C ARG A 137 -0.75 8.69 -10.32
N ALA A 138 -1.91 8.05 -10.35
CA ALA A 138 -2.57 7.64 -11.57
C ALA A 138 -2.91 8.85 -12.45
N HIS A 139 -3.45 9.92 -11.87
CA HIS A 139 -3.67 11.18 -12.60
C HIS A 139 -2.35 11.77 -13.12
N ALA A 140 -1.26 11.71 -12.36
CA ALA A 140 0.03 12.25 -12.81
C ALA A 140 0.69 11.43 -13.94
N ILE A 141 0.46 10.13 -14.03
CA ILE A 141 1.06 9.26 -15.06
C ILE A 141 0.14 9.08 -16.27
N TYR A 142 -1.16 8.91 -16.05
CA TYR A 142 -2.13 8.54 -17.07
C TYR A 142 -3.15 9.64 -17.39
N GLY A 143 -3.21 10.69 -16.57
CA GLY A 143 -4.02 11.87 -16.89
C GLY A 143 -3.40 12.64 -18.05
N ALA A 144 -4.20 12.89 -19.08
CA ALA A 144 -3.85 13.77 -20.19
C ALA A 144 -3.91 15.25 -19.80
#